data_AF-A0AAE1DGH5-F1
#
_entry.id   AF-A0AAE1DGH5-F1
#
_cell.length_a   1.000
_cell.length_b   1.000
_cell.length_c   1.000
_cell.angle_alpha   90.00
_cell.angle_beta   90.00
_cell.angle_gamma   90.00
#
_symmetry.space_group_name_H-M   'P 1'
#
loop_
_entity.id
_entity.type
_entity.pdbx_description
1 polymer ?
#
loop_
_entity_poly.entity_id
_entity_poly.type
_entity_poly.pdbx_seq_one_letter_code
_entity_poly.pdbx_strand_id
1 'polypeptide(L)'
;MTLQWLFVAGTLYTEVALISILLLPFISPKTWQKLFRSGLASLISSYSYIYFNIFIAILVLLFLDSVREVWKYSTPVDGDELRRYPEAETALHMKLFRAQRNMYIAGFALFLWFVLRRLASLIAKEATLMAECEASIKQAQSATTVAQQLLEDKGTKDDNKKNAAAEAGEGTETKAPKADQTHVEKELEQTQAELEKTKEELYRARLEVNSIKKQAESTNTEYDRLLGEHSKLQKQLESLEGGDSGDKKGK
;
A
#
# COMPACT_ATOMS: atom_id res chain seq x y z
N MET A 1 -16.09 6.37 -40.26
CA MET A 1 -14.82 6.13 -39.54
C MET A 1 -14.40 4.70 -39.79
N THR A 2 -13.11 4.40 -39.95
CA THR A 2 -12.67 3.01 -40.04
C THR A 2 -12.84 2.32 -38.68
N LEU A 3 -13.07 1.00 -38.68
CA LEU A 3 -13.33 0.22 -37.46
C LEU A 3 -12.22 0.38 -36.41
N GLN A 4 -10.96 0.54 -36.84
CA GLN A 4 -9.82 0.81 -35.95
C GLN A 4 -10.02 2.09 -35.10
N TRP A 5 -10.47 3.19 -35.69
CA TRP A 5 -10.61 4.46 -34.96
C TRP A 5 -11.83 4.46 -34.05
N LEU A 6 -12.85 3.67 -34.38
CA LEU A 6 -13.98 3.42 -33.48
C LEU A 6 -13.53 2.62 -32.24
N PHE A 7 -12.69 1.61 -32.43
CA PHE A 7 -12.11 0.84 -31.32
C PHE A 7 -11.31 1.74 -30.39
N VAL A 8 -10.38 2.55 -30.93
CA VAL A 8 -9.57 3.49 -30.12
C VAL A 8 -10.45 4.52 -29.39
N ALA A 9 -11.47 5.07 -30.05
CA ALA A 9 -12.41 5.99 -29.40
C ALA A 9 -13.23 5.29 -28.29
N GLY A 10 -13.65 4.05 -28.50
CA GLY A 10 -14.33 3.24 -27.49
C GLY A 10 -13.46 2.97 -26.27
N THR A 11 -12.18 2.67 -26.48
CA THR A 11 -11.18 2.56 -25.41
C THR A 11 -11.07 3.87 -24.63
N LEU A 12 -10.91 5.01 -25.33
CA LEU A 12 -10.82 6.32 -24.69
C LEU A 12 -12.03 6.64 -23.82
N TYR A 13 -13.25 6.42 -24.33
CA TYR A 13 -14.47 6.69 -23.56
C TYR A 13 -14.60 5.77 -22.35
N THR A 14 -14.19 4.51 -22.49
CA THR A 14 -14.16 3.56 -21.39
C THR A 14 -13.16 3.99 -20.31
N GLU A 15 -11.96 4.43 -20.70
CA GLU A 15 -10.94 4.93 -19.79
C GLU A 15 -11.42 6.19 -19.06
N VAL A 16 -11.99 7.17 -19.77
CA VAL A 16 -12.54 8.39 -19.15
C VAL A 16 -13.63 8.03 -18.15
N ALA A 17 -14.54 7.12 -18.48
CA ALA A 17 -15.58 6.66 -17.56
C ALA A 17 -14.98 5.96 -16.33
N LEU A 18 -14.04 5.04 -16.52
CA LEU A 18 -13.37 4.31 -15.42
C LEU A 18 -12.58 5.25 -14.52
N ILE A 19 -11.81 6.18 -15.08
CA ILE A 19 -11.05 7.18 -14.33
C ILE A 19 -12.00 8.09 -13.56
N SER A 20 -13.10 8.53 -14.18
CA SER A 20 -14.11 9.35 -13.50
C SER A 20 -14.71 8.59 -12.31
N ILE A 21 -15.06 7.31 -12.48
CA ILE A 21 -15.56 6.47 -11.39
C ILE A 21 -14.50 6.29 -10.29
N LEU A 22 -13.22 6.08 -10.66
CA LEU A 22 -12.12 5.91 -9.70
C LEU A 22 -11.81 7.19 -8.90
N LEU A 23 -11.95 8.36 -9.54
CA LEU A 23 -11.69 9.67 -8.92
C LEU A 23 -12.84 10.15 -8.03
N LEU A 24 -14.04 9.60 -8.18
CA LEU A 24 -15.18 10.05 -7.39
C LEU A 24 -14.97 9.73 -5.90
N PRO A 25 -15.10 10.73 -5.01
CA PRO A 25 -14.92 10.54 -3.56
C PRO A 25 -16.03 9.70 -2.92
N PHE A 26 -17.06 9.32 -3.68
CA PHE A 26 -18.21 8.55 -3.18
C PHE A 26 -17.88 7.08 -2.91
N ILE A 27 -16.86 6.51 -3.55
CA ILE A 27 -16.55 5.08 -3.43
C ILE A 27 -15.39 4.90 -2.47
N SER A 28 -15.68 4.37 -1.28
CA SER A 28 -14.66 4.14 -0.26
C SER A 28 -13.57 3.16 -0.74
N PRO A 29 -12.30 3.32 -0.30
CA PRO A 29 -11.22 2.37 -0.59
C PRO A 29 -11.56 0.93 -0.16
N LYS A 30 -12.40 0.75 0.87
CA LYS A 30 -12.87 -0.57 1.34
C LYS A 30 -13.76 -1.27 0.31
N THR A 31 -14.57 -0.52 -0.43
CA THR A 31 -15.41 -1.06 -1.50
C THR A 31 -14.56 -1.52 -2.68
N TRP A 32 -13.57 -0.70 -3.07
CA TRP A 32 -12.57 -1.07 -4.07
C TRP A 32 -11.78 -2.29 -3.67
N GLN A 33 -11.40 -2.42 -2.40
CA GLN A 33 -10.72 -3.60 -1.89
C GLN A 33 -11.55 -4.87 -2.10
N LYS A 34 -12.85 -4.86 -1.78
CA LYS A 34 -13.73 -6.02 -1.99
C LYS A 34 -13.84 -6.37 -3.48
N LEU A 35 -13.91 -5.36 -4.35
CA LEU A 35 -13.96 -5.56 -5.80
C LEU A 35 -12.62 -6.13 -6.34
N PHE A 36 -11.49 -5.56 -5.94
CA PHE A 36 -10.14 -5.98 -6.36
C PHE A 36 -9.69 -7.31 -5.75
N ARG A 37 -10.26 -7.72 -4.61
CA ARG A 37 -10.01 -9.02 -3.99
C ARG A 37 -11.00 -10.10 -4.44
N SER A 38 -12.02 -9.73 -5.22
CA SER A 38 -12.99 -10.69 -5.76
C SER A 38 -12.33 -11.65 -6.75
N GLY A 39 -12.91 -12.85 -6.92
CA GLY A 39 -12.38 -13.89 -7.81
C GLY A 39 -12.22 -13.44 -9.27
N LEU A 40 -13.00 -12.45 -9.72
CA LEU A 40 -12.86 -11.84 -11.05
C LEU A 40 -11.55 -11.04 -11.18
N ALA A 41 -11.20 -10.27 -10.16
CA ALA A 41 -9.98 -9.48 -10.16
C ALA A 41 -8.73 -10.36 -10.02
N SER A 42 -8.78 -11.48 -9.28
CA SER A 42 -7.67 -12.43 -9.18
C SER A 42 -7.44 -13.22 -10.48
N LEU A 43 -8.51 -13.58 -11.20
CA LEU A 43 -8.44 -14.18 -12.54
C LEU A 43 -7.81 -13.22 -13.55
N ILE A 44 -8.21 -11.96 -13.54
CA ILE A 44 -7.65 -10.92 -14.41
C ILE A 44 -6.17 -10.65 -14.06
N SER A 45 -5.82 -10.66 -12.77
CA SER A 45 -4.47 -10.36 -12.27
C SER A 45 -3.41 -11.33 -12.77
N SER A 46 -3.71 -12.62 -12.86
CA SER A 46 -2.73 -13.69 -13.14
C SER A 46 -1.96 -13.51 -14.45
N TYR A 47 -2.61 -12.96 -15.48
CA TYR A 47 -1.97 -12.66 -16.78
C TYR A 47 -2.05 -11.17 -17.15
N SER A 48 -2.49 -10.31 -16.23
CA SER A 48 -2.72 -8.88 -16.48
C SER A 48 -1.50 -8.20 -17.07
N TYR A 49 -0.30 -8.51 -16.57
CA TYR A 49 0.95 -7.91 -17.05
C TYR A 49 1.19 -8.13 -18.55
N ILE A 50 0.96 -9.34 -19.05
CA ILE A 50 1.19 -9.68 -20.46
C ILE A 50 0.14 -9.00 -21.34
N TYR A 51 -1.14 -9.15 -21.01
CA TYR A 51 -2.23 -8.51 -21.77
C TYR A 51 -2.09 -6.98 -21.79
N PHE A 52 -1.68 -6.38 -20.67
CA PHE A 52 -1.47 -4.95 -20.54
C PHE A 52 -0.33 -4.44 -21.45
N ASN A 53 0.79 -5.16 -21.50
CA ASN A 53 1.92 -4.77 -22.34
C ASN A 53 1.61 -4.94 -23.83
N ILE A 54 0.92 -6.02 -24.21
CA ILE A 54 0.46 -6.22 -25.60
C ILE A 54 -0.51 -5.10 -25.99
N PHE A 55 -1.45 -4.76 -25.11
CA PHE A 55 -2.41 -3.69 -25.37
C PHE A 55 -1.74 -2.33 -25.52
N ILE A 56 -0.76 -2.00 -24.67
CA ILE A 56 0.07 -0.81 -24.84
C ILE A 56 0.80 -0.82 -26.18
N ALA A 57 1.42 -1.94 -26.56
CA ALA A 57 2.14 -2.03 -27.82
C ALA A 57 1.20 -1.74 -29.01
N ILE A 58 -0.03 -2.26 -28.97
CA ILE A 58 -1.06 -1.97 -29.97
C ILE A 58 -1.42 -0.48 -29.98
N LEU A 59 -1.65 0.14 -28.82
CA LEU A 59 -1.94 1.58 -28.73
C LEU A 59 -0.79 2.46 -29.24
N VAL A 60 0.46 2.09 -28.92
CA VAL A 60 1.67 2.77 -29.41
C VAL A 60 1.75 2.67 -30.94
N LEU A 61 1.53 1.49 -31.51
CA LEU A 61 1.54 1.31 -32.96
C LEU A 61 0.45 2.15 -33.66
N LEU A 62 -0.77 2.16 -33.11
CA LEU A 62 -1.87 2.99 -33.61
C LEU A 62 -1.57 4.48 -33.47
N PHE A 63 -0.94 4.89 -32.37
CA PHE A 63 -0.49 6.27 -32.18
C PHE A 63 0.59 6.65 -33.20
N LEU A 64 1.61 5.82 -33.40
CA LEU A 64 2.65 6.07 -34.41
C LEU A 64 2.07 6.10 -35.83
N ASP A 65 1.12 5.23 -36.15
CA ASP A 65 0.41 5.27 -37.44
C ASP A 65 -0.36 6.59 -37.61
N SER A 66 -1.04 7.06 -36.54
CA SER A 66 -1.75 8.35 -36.56
C SER A 66 -0.80 9.54 -36.76
N VAL A 67 0.37 9.53 -36.12
CA VAL A 67 1.41 10.56 -36.29
C VAL A 67 1.95 10.53 -37.72
N ARG A 68 2.23 9.34 -38.24
CA ARG A 68 2.68 9.15 -39.63
C ARG A 68 1.63 9.66 -40.62
N GLU A 69 0.34 9.40 -40.36
CA GLU A 69 -0.77 9.86 -41.18
C GLU A 69 -0.90 11.39 -41.17
N VAL A 70 -0.74 12.03 -40.01
CA VAL A 70 -0.69 13.50 -39.89
C VAL A 70 0.49 14.07 -40.66
N TRP A 71 1.70 13.51 -40.49
CA TRP A 71 2.88 13.97 -41.22
C TRP A 71 2.71 13.82 -42.74
N LYS A 72 2.16 12.70 -43.20
CA LYS A 72 1.90 12.44 -44.62
C LYS A 72 0.97 13.49 -45.25
N TYR A 73 -0.06 13.94 -44.53
CA TYR A 73 -1.00 14.93 -45.05
C TYR A 73 -0.60 16.37 -44.72
N SER A 74 0.41 16.56 -43.87
CA SER A 74 0.94 17.88 -43.49
C SER A 74 2.11 18.34 -44.36
N THR A 75 2.78 17.44 -45.09
CA THR A 75 3.80 17.84 -46.06
C THR A 75 3.14 18.63 -47.19
N PRO A 76 3.57 19.87 -47.47
CA PRO A 76 3.02 20.66 -48.56
C PRO A 76 3.32 19.94 -49.88
N VAL A 77 2.28 19.47 -50.56
CA VAL A 77 2.37 19.13 -51.99
C VAL A 77 2.70 20.43 -52.72
N ASP A 78 3.65 20.42 -53.65
CA ASP A 78 4.09 21.60 -54.40
C ASP A 78 2.89 22.46 -54.80
N GLY A 79 2.80 23.65 -54.20
CA GLY A 79 1.58 24.46 -54.15
C GLY A 79 1.03 24.88 -55.52
N ASP A 80 1.82 24.74 -56.58
CA ASP A 80 1.45 25.09 -57.96
C ASP A 80 0.53 24.06 -58.64
N GLU A 81 0.60 22.78 -58.30
CA GLU A 81 -0.35 21.77 -58.82
C GLU A 81 -1.66 21.77 -58.03
N LEU A 82 -1.58 21.97 -56.71
CA LEU A 82 -2.77 21.91 -55.83
C LEU A 82 -3.68 23.14 -55.99
N ARG A 83 -3.10 24.34 -56.23
CA ARG A 83 -3.88 25.57 -56.49
C ARG A 83 -4.64 25.56 -57.81
N ARG A 84 -4.25 24.70 -58.77
CA ARG A 84 -5.00 24.49 -60.02
C ARG A 84 -6.29 23.70 -59.83
N TYR A 85 -6.44 22.98 -58.71
CA TYR A 85 -7.61 22.15 -58.41
C TYR A 85 -8.13 22.43 -56.99
N PRO A 86 -8.99 23.44 -56.80
CA PRO A 86 -9.53 23.82 -55.49
C PRO A 86 -10.24 22.68 -54.74
N GLU A 87 -10.88 21.76 -55.48
CA GLU A 87 -11.52 20.57 -54.90
C GLU A 87 -10.52 19.58 -54.29
N ALA A 88 -9.31 19.48 -54.85
CA ALA A 88 -8.26 18.61 -54.32
C ALA A 88 -7.65 19.17 -53.02
N GLU A 89 -7.52 20.49 -52.93
CA GLU A 89 -7.07 21.20 -51.74
C GLU A 89 -8.04 20.99 -50.55
N THR A 90 -9.33 21.17 -50.78
CA THR A 90 -10.36 20.94 -49.74
C THR A 90 -10.40 19.48 -49.27
N ALA A 91 -10.25 18.51 -50.20
CA ALA A 91 -10.17 17.10 -49.85
C ALA A 91 -8.92 16.76 -49.02
N LEU A 92 -7.78 17.42 -49.27
CA LEU A 92 -6.55 17.24 -48.51
C LEU A 92 -6.70 17.80 -47.10
N HIS A 93 -7.22 19.03 -46.95
CA HIS A 93 -7.52 19.60 -45.63
C HIS A 93 -8.47 18.72 -44.83
N MET A 94 -9.51 18.16 -45.46
CA MET A 94 -10.45 17.27 -44.77
C MET A 94 -9.78 15.96 -44.29
N LYS A 95 -8.82 15.42 -45.05
CA LYS A 95 -8.00 14.27 -44.62
C LYS A 95 -7.06 14.64 -43.48
N LEU A 96 -6.42 15.81 -43.55
CA LEU A 96 -5.55 16.32 -42.50
C LEU A 96 -6.30 16.50 -41.16
N PHE A 97 -7.47 17.14 -41.18
CA PHE A 97 -8.30 17.30 -39.97
C PHE A 97 -8.71 15.95 -39.38
N ARG A 98 -9.03 14.97 -40.23
CA ARG A 98 -9.33 13.61 -39.78
C ARG A 98 -8.13 12.96 -39.11
N ALA A 99 -6.94 13.07 -39.70
CA ALA A 99 -5.71 12.52 -39.16
C ALA A 99 -5.35 13.19 -37.81
N GLN A 100 -5.44 14.52 -37.73
CA GLN A 100 -5.17 15.27 -36.49
C GLN A 100 -6.08 14.82 -35.35
N ARG A 101 -7.40 14.74 -35.58
CA ARG A 101 -8.34 14.26 -34.56
C ARG A 101 -8.01 12.83 -34.11
N ASN A 102 -7.74 11.93 -35.06
CA ASN A 102 -7.41 10.54 -34.74
C ASN A 102 -6.11 10.44 -33.92
N MET A 103 -5.12 11.28 -34.22
CA MET A 103 -3.87 11.39 -33.44
C MET A 103 -4.13 11.83 -32.01
N TYR A 104 -4.98 12.84 -31.80
CA TYR A 104 -5.36 13.26 -30.45
C TYR A 104 -6.09 12.15 -29.68
N ILE A 105 -7.07 11.47 -30.30
CA ILE A 105 -7.80 10.38 -29.66
C ILE A 105 -6.85 9.23 -29.26
N ALA A 106 -5.96 8.82 -30.16
CA ALA A 106 -4.98 7.76 -29.88
C ALA A 106 -3.97 8.17 -28.80
N GLY A 107 -3.48 9.41 -28.84
CA GLY A 107 -2.54 9.94 -27.85
C GLY A 107 -3.17 10.05 -26.46
N PHE A 108 -4.40 10.55 -26.37
CA PHE A 108 -5.14 10.61 -25.11
C PHE A 108 -5.46 9.21 -24.57
N ALA A 109 -5.85 8.25 -25.41
CA ALA A 109 -6.12 6.89 -24.97
C ALA A 109 -4.86 6.24 -24.38
N LEU A 110 -3.73 6.37 -25.09
CA LEU A 110 -2.44 5.89 -24.59
C LEU A 110 -2.05 6.53 -23.25
N PHE A 111 -2.20 7.85 -23.13
CA PHE A 111 -1.90 8.56 -21.90
C PHE A 111 -2.82 8.14 -20.73
N LEU A 112 -4.13 8.12 -20.97
CA LEU A 112 -5.12 7.74 -19.95
C LEU A 112 -4.96 6.29 -19.51
N TRP A 113 -4.52 5.39 -20.40
CA TRP A 113 -4.19 4.02 -20.01
C TRP A 113 -3.06 3.94 -18.97
N PHE A 114 -2.01 4.75 -19.10
CA PHE A 114 -0.96 4.87 -18.08
C PHE A 114 -1.49 5.43 -16.78
N VAL A 115 -2.31 6.48 -16.86
CA VAL A 115 -2.96 7.10 -15.68
C VAL A 115 -3.84 6.06 -14.97
N LEU A 116 -4.68 5.34 -15.69
CA LEU A 116 -5.57 4.31 -15.15
C LEU A 116 -4.76 3.20 -14.46
N ARG A 117 -3.68 2.71 -15.08
CA ARG A 117 -2.79 1.71 -14.46
C ARG A 117 -2.22 2.23 -13.14
N ARG A 118 -1.71 3.46 -13.15
CA ARG A 118 -1.11 4.08 -11.97
C ARG A 118 -2.13 4.26 -10.85
N LEU A 119 -3.32 4.76 -11.17
CA LEU A 119 -4.42 4.95 -10.22
C LEU A 119 -4.90 3.62 -9.64
N ALA A 120 -5.17 2.61 -10.48
CA ALA A 120 -5.60 1.30 -10.01
C ALA A 120 -4.58 0.65 -9.08
N SER A 121 -3.28 0.77 -9.39
CA SER A 121 -2.22 0.26 -8.52
C SER A 121 -2.12 1.03 -7.19
N LEU A 122 -2.26 2.37 -7.23
CA LEU A 122 -2.27 3.19 -6.01
C LEU A 122 -3.44 2.83 -5.10
N ILE A 123 -4.65 2.70 -5.65
CA ILE A 123 -5.84 2.34 -4.87
C ILE A 123 -5.70 0.93 -4.28
N ALA A 124 -5.16 -0.03 -5.05
CA ALA A 124 -4.92 -1.38 -4.53
C ALA A 124 -3.90 -1.37 -3.37
N LYS A 125 -2.83 -0.56 -3.47
CA LYS A 125 -1.84 -0.38 -2.39
C LYS A 125 -2.45 0.32 -1.17
N GLU A 126 -3.23 1.37 -1.37
CA GLU A 126 -3.89 2.08 -0.27
C GLU A 126 -4.90 1.18 0.45
N ALA A 127 -5.68 0.40 -0.30
CA ALA A 127 -6.64 -0.55 0.24
C ALA A 127 -5.97 -1.67 1.06
N THR A 128 -4.82 -2.16 0.62
CA THR A 128 -4.03 -3.17 1.37
C THR A 128 -3.42 -2.55 2.63
N LEU A 129 -2.82 -1.37 2.52
CA LEU A 129 -2.25 -0.64 3.66
C LEU A 129 -3.31 -0.30 4.72
N MET A 130 -4.51 0.12 4.30
CA MET A 130 -5.61 0.40 5.22
C MET A 130 -6.09 -0.86 5.96
N ALA A 131 -6.12 -2.01 5.29
CA ALA A 131 -6.47 -3.28 5.92
C ALA A 131 -5.39 -3.78 6.89
N GLU A 132 -4.11 -3.59 6.54
CA GLU A 132 -2.99 -3.88 7.43
C GLU A 132 -3.00 -2.98 8.67
N CYS A 133 -3.27 -1.68 8.49
CA CYS A 133 -3.44 -0.74 9.59
C CYS A 133 -4.60 -1.15 10.51
N GLU A 134 -5.78 -1.47 9.95
CA GLU A 134 -6.94 -1.93 10.73
C GLU A 134 -6.64 -3.23 11.50
N ALA A 135 -5.91 -4.17 10.88
CA ALA A 135 -5.47 -5.39 11.55
C ALA A 135 -4.46 -5.10 12.68
N SER A 136 -3.50 -4.19 12.46
CA SER A 136 -2.51 -3.80 13.48
C SER A 136 -3.15 -3.13 14.70
N ILE A 137 -4.16 -2.27 14.49
CA ILE A 137 -4.91 -1.63 15.58
C ILE A 137 -5.68 -2.68 16.37
N LYS A 138 -6.35 -3.62 15.70
CA LYS A 138 -7.05 -4.73 16.36
C LYS A 138 -6.10 -5.62 17.16
N GLN A 139 -4.91 -5.91 16.63
CA GLN A 139 -3.88 -6.67 17.35
C GLN A 139 -3.39 -5.92 18.59
N ALA A 140 -3.08 -4.62 18.49
CA ALA A 140 -2.67 -3.80 19.63
C ALA A 140 -3.75 -3.71 20.72
N GLN A 141 -5.02 -3.57 20.31
CA GLN A 141 -6.16 -3.60 21.23
C GLN A 141 -6.29 -4.97 21.92
N SER A 142 -6.22 -6.07 21.17
CA SER A 142 -6.28 -7.42 21.75
C SER A 142 -5.14 -7.70 22.73
N ALA A 143 -3.92 -7.24 22.42
CA ALA A 143 -2.78 -7.35 23.32
C ALA A 143 -2.98 -6.51 24.59
N THR A 144 -3.57 -5.31 24.45
CA THR A 144 -3.89 -4.44 25.59
C THR A 144 -4.97 -5.05 26.48
N THR A 145 -6.03 -5.64 25.90
CA THR A 145 -7.08 -6.30 26.67
C THR A 145 -6.56 -7.55 27.39
N VAL A 146 -5.70 -8.34 26.74
CA VAL A 146 -5.05 -9.49 27.40
C VAL A 146 -4.15 -9.02 28.54
N ALA A 147 -3.38 -7.94 28.34
CA ALA A 147 -2.56 -7.36 29.39
C ALA A 147 -3.41 -6.84 30.57
N GLN A 148 -4.54 -6.19 30.31
CA GLN A 148 -5.47 -5.73 31.35
C GLN A 148 -6.07 -6.91 32.13
N GLN A 149 -6.55 -7.95 31.44
CA GLN A 149 -7.06 -9.16 32.08
C GLN A 149 -6.00 -9.83 32.96
N LEU A 150 -4.75 -9.93 32.49
CA LEU A 150 -3.65 -10.47 33.29
C LEU A 150 -3.30 -9.60 34.52
N LEU A 151 -3.52 -8.28 34.46
CA LEU A 151 -3.35 -7.38 35.60
C LEU A 151 -4.50 -7.49 36.60
N GLU A 152 -5.75 -7.59 36.14
CA GLU A 152 -6.93 -7.81 36.97
C GLU A 152 -6.92 -9.19 37.65
N ASP A 153 -6.53 -10.24 36.95
CA ASP A 153 -6.34 -11.59 37.50
C ASP A 153 -5.24 -11.64 38.57
N LYS A 154 -4.22 -10.78 38.45
CA LYS A 154 -3.20 -10.63 39.51
C LYS A 154 -3.74 -9.87 40.72
N GLY A 155 -4.47 -8.77 40.50
CA GLY A 155 -5.07 -7.98 41.59
C GLY A 155 -6.06 -8.80 42.43
N THR A 156 -6.95 -9.54 41.77
CA THR A 156 -7.94 -10.39 42.45
C THR A 156 -7.31 -11.57 43.20
N LYS A 157 -6.21 -12.15 42.69
CA LYS A 157 -5.44 -13.18 43.40
C LYS A 157 -4.71 -12.64 44.63
N ASP A 158 -4.19 -11.41 44.59
CA ASP A 158 -3.56 -10.78 45.75
C ASP A 158 -4.59 -10.38 46.83
N ASP A 159 -5.78 -9.94 46.44
CA ASP A 159 -6.86 -9.60 47.38
C ASP A 159 -7.48 -10.84 48.06
N ASN A 160 -7.69 -11.94 47.31
CA ASN A 160 -8.14 -13.21 47.91
C ASN A 160 -7.11 -13.83 48.85
N LYS A 161 -5.80 -13.64 48.60
CA LYS A 161 -4.73 -14.15 49.48
C LYS A 161 -4.64 -13.38 50.79
N LYS A 162 -4.99 -12.08 50.80
CA LYS A 162 -5.09 -11.27 52.02
C LYS A 162 -6.35 -11.61 52.84
N ASN A 163 -7.48 -11.90 52.21
CA ASN A 163 -8.70 -12.27 52.92
C ASN A 163 -8.63 -13.69 53.51
N ALA A 164 -7.97 -14.65 52.85
CA ALA A 164 -7.78 -16.00 53.39
C ALA A 164 -6.78 -16.08 54.58
N ALA A 165 -5.91 -15.08 54.74
CA ALA A 165 -4.97 -15.01 55.87
C ALA A 165 -5.57 -14.37 57.13
N ALA A 166 -6.77 -13.80 57.06
CA ALA A 166 -7.44 -13.12 58.16
C ALA A 166 -8.46 -14.00 58.93
N GLU A 167 -8.86 -15.16 58.40
CA GLU A 167 -9.88 -16.05 59.02
C GLU A 167 -9.37 -17.47 59.36
N ALA A 168 -8.09 -17.62 59.71
CA ALA A 168 -7.57 -18.89 60.25
C ALA A 168 -6.96 -18.67 61.64
N GLY A 169 -7.82 -18.40 62.61
CA GLY A 169 -7.49 -18.36 64.03
C GLY A 169 -8.56 -19.08 64.86
N GLU A 170 -8.11 -20.12 65.56
CA GLU A 170 -8.76 -20.90 66.64
C GLU A 170 -9.57 -22.17 66.29
N GLY A 171 -9.31 -23.19 67.13
CA GLY A 171 -9.51 -24.63 66.91
C GLY A 171 -10.96 -25.11 66.89
N THR A 172 -11.23 -26.35 66.48
CA THR A 172 -11.10 -27.53 67.35
C THR A 172 -11.25 -28.84 66.56
N GLU A 173 -10.69 -29.90 67.15
CA GLU A 173 -10.55 -31.28 66.66
C GLU A 173 -11.80 -31.92 66.03
N THR A 174 -11.63 -32.80 65.01
CA THR A 174 -12.20 -34.18 64.97
C THR A 174 -11.62 -35.01 63.79
N LYS A 175 -10.92 -36.10 64.15
CA LYS A 175 -10.75 -37.43 63.53
C LYS A 175 -10.90 -37.65 61.99
N ALA A 176 -9.76 -38.00 61.37
CA ALA A 176 -9.41 -38.88 60.23
C ALA A 176 -10.48 -39.34 59.18
N PRO A 177 -10.11 -39.47 57.88
CA PRO A 177 -9.42 -40.70 57.44
C PRO A 177 -8.19 -40.45 56.52
N LYS A 178 -7.13 -41.24 56.76
CA LYS A 178 -5.88 -41.25 56.01
C LYS A 178 -6.05 -41.98 54.66
N ALA A 179 -6.39 -41.23 53.60
CA ALA A 179 -6.25 -41.70 52.22
C ALA A 179 -5.98 -40.56 51.20
N ASP A 180 -6.32 -39.30 51.53
CA ASP A 180 -6.15 -38.14 50.63
C ASP A 180 -4.85 -37.33 50.83
N GLN A 181 -4.14 -37.46 51.97
CA GLN A 181 -2.97 -36.64 52.29
C GLN A 181 -1.82 -36.77 51.27
N THR A 182 -1.64 -37.96 50.69
CA THR A 182 -0.55 -38.20 49.72
C THR A 182 -0.81 -37.62 48.33
N HIS A 183 -2.06 -37.29 47.99
CA HIS A 183 -2.39 -36.64 46.71
C HIS A 183 -2.22 -35.14 46.81
N VAL A 184 -2.72 -34.55 47.90
CA VAL A 184 -2.66 -33.10 48.16
C VAL A 184 -1.21 -32.62 48.32
N GLU A 185 -0.34 -33.39 48.99
CA GLU A 185 1.09 -33.05 49.08
C GLU A 185 1.79 -33.06 47.71
N LYS A 186 1.44 -34.02 46.83
CA LYS A 186 1.98 -34.07 45.46
C LYS A 186 1.50 -32.91 44.59
N GLU A 187 0.23 -32.52 44.70
CA GLU A 187 -0.30 -31.36 43.98
C GLU A 187 0.33 -30.05 44.49
N LEU A 188 0.62 -29.95 45.79
CA LEU A 188 1.31 -28.80 46.38
C LEU A 188 2.75 -28.67 45.86
N GLU A 189 3.47 -29.79 45.78
CA GLU A 189 4.83 -29.82 45.22
C GLU A 189 4.83 -29.53 43.70
N GLN A 190 3.86 -30.07 42.96
CA GLN A 190 3.71 -29.79 41.53
C GLN A 190 3.39 -28.32 41.25
N THR A 191 2.46 -27.73 42.00
CA THR A 191 2.11 -26.31 41.86
C THR A 191 3.26 -25.39 42.28
N GLN A 192 4.05 -25.75 43.30
CA GLN A 192 5.27 -25.00 43.63
C GLN A 192 6.34 -25.11 42.54
N ALA A 193 6.52 -26.28 41.94
CA ALA A 193 7.46 -26.49 40.84
C ALA A 193 7.05 -25.71 39.57
N GLU A 194 5.75 -25.65 39.26
CA GLU A 194 5.22 -24.84 38.16
C GLU A 194 5.34 -23.34 38.44
N LEU A 195 5.16 -22.92 39.70
CA LEU A 195 5.36 -21.53 40.11
C LEU A 195 6.81 -21.07 39.91
N GLU A 196 7.78 -21.90 40.26
CA GLU A 196 9.20 -21.57 40.07
C GLU A 196 9.59 -21.55 38.58
N LYS A 197 9.10 -22.51 37.77
CA LYS A 197 9.30 -22.49 36.31
C LYS A 197 8.72 -21.24 35.66
N THR A 198 7.50 -20.87 36.01
CA THR A 198 6.84 -19.67 35.46
C THR A 198 7.53 -18.38 35.89
N LYS A 199 8.07 -18.31 37.11
CA LYS A 199 8.92 -17.18 37.54
C LYS A 199 10.22 -17.08 36.72
N GLU A 200 10.86 -18.21 36.45
CA GLU A 200 12.10 -18.23 35.65
C GLU A 200 11.83 -17.81 34.20
N GLU A 201 10.75 -18.30 33.59
CA GLU A 201 10.31 -17.87 32.25
C GLU A 201 9.99 -16.37 32.21
N LEU A 202 9.31 -15.84 33.23
CA LEU A 202 9.01 -14.41 33.33
C LEU A 202 10.30 -13.57 33.45
N TYR A 203 11.28 -14.05 34.22
CA TYR A 203 12.57 -13.40 34.34
C TYR A 203 13.32 -13.37 32.99
N ARG A 204 13.33 -14.48 32.25
CA ARG A 204 13.94 -14.56 30.91
C ARG A 204 13.24 -13.64 29.92
N ALA A 205 11.91 -13.66 29.87
CA ALA A 205 11.13 -12.77 29.00
C ALA A 205 11.41 -11.28 29.31
N ARG A 206 11.57 -10.92 30.59
CA ARG A 206 11.90 -9.53 30.98
C ARG A 206 13.31 -9.12 30.55
N LEU A 207 14.27 -10.06 30.55
CA LEU A 207 15.61 -9.84 30.01
C LEU A 207 15.59 -9.65 28.49
N GLU A 208 14.83 -10.48 27.77
CA GLU A 208 14.65 -10.36 26.32
C GLU A 208 14.03 -9.01 25.95
N VAL A 209 12.96 -8.58 26.63
CA VAL A 209 12.34 -7.26 26.40
C VAL A 209 13.33 -6.11 26.63
N ASN A 210 14.15 -6.19 27.69
CA ASN A 210 15.17 -5.18 27.93
C ASN A 210 16.26 -5.17 26.85
N SER A 211 16.65 -6.34 26.34
CA SER A 211 17.62 -6.42 25.24
C SER A 211 17.07 -5.84 23.93
N ILE A 212 15.83 -6.17 23.59
CA ILE A 212 15.13 -5.62 22.42
C ILE A 212 14.99 -4.10 22.55
N LYS A 213 14.65 -3.60 23.74
CA LYS A 213 14.57 -2.15 23.99
C LYS A 213 15.91 -1.45 23.74
N LYS A 214 17.02 -1.99 24.25
CA LYS A 214 18.36 -1.44 24.01
C LYS A 214 18.73 -1.47 22.52
N GLN A 215 18.38 -2.54 21.82
CA GLN A 215 18.62 -2.67 20.38
C GLN A 215 17.80 -1.64 19.58
N ALA A 216 16.55 -1.41 19.97
CA ALA A 216 15.68 -0.41 19.35
C ALA A 216 16.23 1.01 19.59
N GLU A 217 16.67 1.32 20.81
CA GLU A 217 17.30 2.61 21.13
C GLU A 217 18.57 2.84 20.28
N SER A 218 19.45 1.85 20.19
CA SER A 218 20.65 1.92 19.33
C SER A 218 20.32 2.09 17.85
N THR A 219 19.24 1.46 17.38
CA THR A 219 18.79 1.61 15.99
C THR A 219 18.28 3.03 15.76
N ASN A 220 17.52 3.58 16.70
CA ASN A 220 16.97 4.93 16.60
C ASN A 220 18.08 6.00 16.56
N THR A 221 19.15 5.82 17.35
CA THR A 221 20.30 6.74 17.32
C THR A 221 21.04 6.71 15.98
N GLU A 222 21.15 5.55 15.33
CA GLU A 222 21.75 5.46 13.99
C GLU A 222 20.83 6.08 12.92
N TYR A 223 19.51 5.94 13.06
CA TYR A 223 18.55 6.66 12.22
C TYR A 223 18.70 8.19 12.34
N ASP A 224 18.78 8.72 13.56
CA ASP A 224 18.97 10.16 13.79
C ASP A 224 20.29 10.66 13.20
N ARG A 225 21.37 9.87 13.34
CA ARG A 225 22.66 10.17 12.74
C ARG A 225 22.57 10.22 11.21
N LEU A 226 21.97 9.21 10.59
CA LEU A 226 21.82 9.13 9.13
C LEU A 226 20.98 10.28 8.59
N LEU A 227 19.91 10.67 9.28
CA LEU A 227 19.11 11.86 8.94
C LEU A 227 19.95 13.14 9.00
N GLY A 228 20.82 13.28 10.01
CA GLY A 228 21.75 14.39 10.11
C GLY A 228 22.77 14.44 8.96
N GLU A 229 23.32 13.30 8.58
CA GLU A 229 24.24 13.18 7.42
C GLU A 229 23.51 13.50 6.11
N HIS A 230 22.29 12.98 5.91
CA HIS A 230 21.45 13.31 4.77
C HIS A 230 21.14 14.81 4.68
N SER A 231 20.81 15.46 5.80
CA SER A 231 20.54 16.90 5.83
C SER A 231 21.77 17.72 5.46
N LYS A 232 22.96 17.32 5.92
CA LYS A 232 24.23 17.97 5.55
C LYS A 232 24.54 17.79 4.07
N LEU A 233 24.40 16.59 3.54
CA LEU A 233 24.61 16.29 2.12
C LEU A 233 23.62 17.08 1.25
N GLN A 234 22.35 17.17 1.63
CA GLN A 234 21.35 17.93 0.90
C GLN A 234 21.70 19.43 0.85
N LYS A 235 22.12 20.02 1.98
CA LYS A 235 22.61 21.42 2.01
C LYS A 235 23.85 21.63 1.16
N GLN A 236 24.78 20.68 1.15
CA GLN A 236 25.96 20.73 0.28
C GLN A 236 25.57 20.69 -1.19
N LEU A 237 24.62 19.82 -1.55
CA LEU A 237 24.10 19.68 -2.91
C LEU A 237 23.39 20.96 -3.37
N GLU A 238 22.53 21.54 -2.53
CA GLU A 238 21.88 22.83 -2.79
C GLU A 238 22.90 23.97 -2.92
N SER A 239 23.97 23.98 -2.12
CA SER A 239 25.03 24.99 -2.22
C SER A 239 25.87 24.85 -3.49
N LEU A 240 26.05 23.63 -4.00
CA LEU A 240 26.74 23.35 -5.25
C LEU A 240 25.85 23.72 -6.47
N GLU A 241 24.56 23.43 -6.42
CA GLU A 241 23.61 23.83 -7.46
C GLU A 241 23.39 25.36 -7.50
N GLY A 242 23.44 26.04 -6.35
CA GLY A 242 23.38 27.50 -6.27
C GLY A 242 24.64 28.23 -6.77
N GLY A 243 25.77 27.54 -6.87
CA GLY A 243 27.06 28.09 -7.30
C GLY A 243 27.23 28.20 -8.82
N ASP A 244 26.52 27.40 -9.62
CA ASP A 244 26.70 27.34 -11.08
C ASP A 244 25.91 28.44 -11.84
N SER A 245 25.10 29.23 -11.14
CA SER A 245 24.29 30.31 -11.74
C SER A 245 24.98 31.68 -11.77
N GLY A 246 26.20 31.81 -11.23
CA GLY A 246 26.79 33.11 -10.89
C GLY A 246 27.89 33.65 -11.81
N ASP A 247 28.55 32.85 -12.66
CA ASP A 247 29.83 33.27 -13.28
C ASP A 247 29.87 33.22 -14.82
N LYS A 248 28.83 33.77 -15.46
CA LYS A 248 28.85 34.13 -16.89
C LYS A 248 28.25 35.52 -17.14
N LYS A 249 28.90 36.56 -16.62
CA LYS A 249 28.79 37.94 -17.16
C LYS A 249 29.98 38.77 -16.68
N GLY A 250 31.06 38.81 -17.47
CA GLY A 250 32.19 39.66 -17.11
C GLY A 250 33.50 39.43 -17.86
N LYS A 251 33.48 39.33 -19.19
CA LYS A 251 34.55 39.88 -20.05
C LYS A 251 34.10 39.91 -21.51
#